data_AF-A0A920F0K9-F1
#
_entry.id   AF-A0A920F0K9-F1
#
_cell.length_a   1.000
_cell.length_b   1.000
_cell.length_c   1.000
_cell.angle_alpha   90.00
_cell.angle_beta   90.00
_cell.angle_gamma   90.00
#
_symmetry.space_group_name_H-M   'P 1'
#
loop_
_entity.id
_entity.type
_entity.pdbx_description
1 polymer ?
#
loop_
_entity_poly.entity_id
_entity_poly.type
_entity_poly.pdbx_seq_one_letter_code
_entity_poly.pdbx_strand_id
1 'polypeptide(L)'
;MKNWDGDDEFCTMEDDYKDALAVCNLLDIPLRSTSFSKQYRDNVFKSFIEEYSVGRTPNPDVLCNKEVKFNAFLNYAIDLRWSQNSNRSLCED
;
A
#
# COMPACT_ATOMS: atom_id res chain seq x y z
N MET A 1 -2.06 3.73 2.01
CA MET A 1 -2.35 2.65 1.04
C MET A 1 -3.35 1.71 1.67
N LYS A 2 -4.30 1.18 0.89
CA LYS A 2 -5.29 0.21 1.36
C LYS A 2 -4.88 -1.19 0.89
N ASN A 3 -4.97 -2.21 1.74
CA ASN A 3 -4.59 -3.60 1.41
C ASN A 3 -5.78 -4.58 1.46
N TRP A 4 -7.00 -4.11 1.74
CA TRP A 4 -8.20 -4.93 1.81
C TRP A 4 -9.41 -4.14 1.30
N ASP A 5 -10.36 -4.80 0.63
CA ASP A 5 -11.58 -4.16 0.10
C ASP A 5 -12.86 -4.78 0.68
N GLY A 6 -12.79 -5.43 1.85
CA GLY A 6 -13.98 -5.98 2.50
C GLY A 6 -14.94 -4.89 2.98
N ASP A 7 -16.23 -5.13 2.78
CA ASP A 7 -17.34 -4.37 3.36
C ASP A 7 -17.63 -4.89 4.78
N ASP A 8 -16.63 -4.84 5.66
CA ASP A 8 -16.82 -5.22 7.06
C ASP A 8 -17.55 -4.09 7.80
N GLU A 9 -18.56 -4.46 8.61
CA GLU A 9 -19.38 -3.54 9.41
C GLU A 9 -18.53 -2.71 10.41
N PHE A 10 -17.31 -3.17 10.70
CA PHE A 10 -16.32 -2.51 11.54
C PHE A 10 -15.03 -2.24 10.74
N CYS A 11 -15.06 -1.27 9.83
CA CYS A 11 -13.91 -0.89 9.01
C CYS A 11 -13.02 0.15 9.70
N THR A 12 -11.84 -0.27 10.19
CA THR A 12 -10.86 0.65 10.83
C THR A 12 -10.07 1.51 9.84
N MET A 13 -10.09 1.15 8.55
CA MET A 13 -9.27 1.82 7.53
C MET A 13 -9.69 3.27 7.30
N GLU A 14 -10.96 3.60 7.49
CA GLU A 14 -11.44 4.97 7.33
C GLU A 14 -10.89 5.87 8.45
N ASP A 15 -10.85 5.37 9.67
CA ASP A 15 -10.33 6.10 10.82
C ASP A 15 -8.81 6.27 10.72
N ASP A 16 -8.07 5.22 10.33
CA ASP A 16 -6.62 5.32 10.05
C ASP A 16 -6.32 6.36 8.96
N TYR A 17 -7.17 6.45 7.94
CA TYR A 17 -7.05 7.47 6.90
C TYR A 17 -7.31 8.89 7.43
N LYS A 18 -8.33 9.07 8.27
CA LYS A 18 -8.63 10.36 8.91
C LYS A 18 -7.47 10.82 9.79
N ASP A 19 -6.86 9.91 10.55
CA ASP A 19 -5.70 10.21 11.38
C ASP A 19 -4.49 10.62 10.53
N ALA A 20 -4.19 9.87 9.47
CA ALA A 20 -3.12 10.22 8.53
C ALA A 20 -3.38 11.58 7.87
N LEU A 21 -4.63 11.88 7.48
CA LEU A 21 -5.03 13.15 6.88
C LEU A 21 -4.87 14.31 7.86
N ALA A 22 -5.27 14.13 9.12
CA ALA A 22 -5.13 15.14 10.15
C ALA A 22 -3.66 15.53 10.38
N VAL A 23 -2.76 14.54 10.45
CA VAL A 23 -1.31 14.78 10.57
C VAL A 23 -0.74 15.47 9.32
N CYS A 24 -1.16 15.05 8.13
CA CYS A 24 -0.71 15.68 6.88
C CYS A 24 -1.15 17.14 6.77
N ASN A 25 -2.38 17.45 7.16
CA ASN A 25 -2.91 18.82 7.20
C ASN A 25 -2.15 19.69 8.21
N LEU A 26 -1.80 19.14 9.38
CA LEU A 26 -1.01 19.84 10.39
C LEU A 26 0.39 20.22 9.88
N LEU A 27 0.97 19.38 9.02
CA LEU A 27 2.32 19.54 8.49
C LEU A 27 2.37 20.22 7.11
N ASP A 28 1.22 20.59 6.54
CA ASP A 28 1.08 21.13 5.17
C ASP A 28 1.73 20.22 4.10
N ILE A 29 1.51 18.90 4.20
CA ILE A 29 1.99 17.90 3.23
C ILE A 29 0.81 17.21 2.54
N PRO A 30 0.88 16.94 1.21
CA PRO A 30 -0.21 16.29 0.50
C PRO A 30 -0.27 14.79 0.83
N LEU A 31 -1.41 14.33 1.35
CA LEU A 31 -1.70 12.90 1.51
C LEU A 31 -2.18 12.29 0.19
N ARG A 32 -1.63 11.12 -0.18
CA ARG A 32 -2.07 10.34 -1.34
C ARG A 32 -2.56 8.98 -0.88
N SER A 33 -3.64 8.50 -1.49
CA SER A 33 -4.18 7.17 -1.26
C SER A 33 -4.19 6.34 -2.54
N THR A 34 -3.93 5.05 -2.40
CA THR A 34 -3.98 4.07 -3.47
C THR A 34 -4.31 2.70 -2.85
N SER A 35 -4.96 1.83 -3.61
CA SER A 35 -5.30 0.47 -3.18
C SER A 35 -4.35 -0.53 -3.80
N PHE A 36 -3.82 -1.42 -2.96
CA PHE A 36 -3.07 -2.62 -3.33
C PHE A 36 -3.77 -3.90 -2.84
N SER A 37 -5.08 -3.83 -2.62
CA SER A 37 -5.89 -4.95 -2.14
C SER A 37 -5.78 -6.19 -3.02
N LYS A 38 -5.76 -6.01 -4.35
CA LYS A 38 -5.57 -7.10 -5.31
C LYS A 38 -4.19 -7.76 -5.14
N GLN A 39 -3.13 -6.97 -5.12
CA GLN A 39 -1.76 -7.47 -4.95
C GLN A 39 -1.59 -8.18 -3.60
N TYR A 40 -2.17 -7.64 -2.54
CA TYR A 40 -2.17 -8.26 -1.22
C TYR A 40 -2.94 -9.60 -1.23
N ARG A 41 -4.14 -9.63 -1.81
CA ARG A 41 -4.94 -10.87 -1.91
C ARG A 41 -4.20 -11.96 -2.68
N ASP A 42 -3.68 -11.61 -3.85
CA ASP A 42 -3.07 -12.55 -4.79
C ASP A 42 -1.71 -13.08 -4.28
N ASN A 43 -0.88 -12.20 -3.71
CA ASN A 43 0.53 -12.52 -3.41
C ASN A 43 0.83 -12.76 -1.92
N VAL A 44 -0.07 -12.37 -1.01
CA VAL A 44 0.12 -12.53 0.44
C VAL A 44 -0.96 -13.44 1.01
N PHE A 45 -2.23 -13.05 0.88
CA PHE A 45 -3.33 -13.75 1.54
C PHE A 45 -3.58 -15.16 1.00
N LYS A 46 -3.49 -15.34 -0.32
CA LYS A 46 -3.59 -16.67 -0.93
C LYS A 46 -2.54 -17.64 -0.39
N SER A 47 -1.27 -17.22 -0.35
CA SER A 47 -0.17 -18.04 0.19
C SER A 47 -0.37 -18.33 1.68
N PHE A 48 -0.84 -17.35 2.45
CA PHE A 48 -1.18 -17.55 3.85
C PHE A 48 -2.19 -18.69 4.03
N ILE A 49 -3.31 -18.70 3.28
CA ILE A 49 -4.32 -19.77 3.36
C ILE A 49 -3.75 -21.11 2.92
N GLU A 50 -2.97 -21.15 1.84
CA GLU A 50 -2.33 -22.38 1.33
C GLU A 50 -1.39 -23.01 2.38
N GLU A 51 -0.52 -22.21 3.00
CA GLU A 51 0.41 -22.67 4.03
C GLU A 51 -0.31 -23.15 5.30
N TYR A 52 -1.35 -22.43 5.72
CA TYR A 52 -2.20 -22.87 6.83
C TYR A 52 -2.91 -24.19 6.53
N SER A 53 -3.38 -24.40 5.30
CA SER A 53 -4.10 -25.62 4.91
C SER A 53 -3.27 -26.90 5.03
N VAL A 54 -1.94 -26.78 4.97
CA VAL A 54 -0.98 -27.88 5.13
C VAL A 54 -0.34 -27.90 6.52
N GLY A 55 -0.95 -27.22 7.49
CA GLY A 55 -0.56 -27.26 8.90
C GLY A 55 0.67 -26.43 9.25
N ARG A 56 1.11 -25.52 8.38
CA ARG A 56 2.21 -24.59 8.68
C ARG A 56 1.68 -23.31 9.31
N THR A 57 2.56 -22.56 9.95
CA THR A 57 2.27 -21.23 10.52
C THR A 57 3.01 -20.17 9.71
N PRO A 58 2.45 -19.72 8.56
CA PRO A 58 3.08 -18.70 7.73
C PRO A 58 3.14 -17.35 8.43
N ASN A 59 4.15 -16.55 8.09
CA ASN A 59 4.24 -15.14 8.47
C ASN A 59 3.85 -14.26 7.27
N PRO A 60 2.61 -13.72 7.22
CA PRO A 60 2.15 -12.91 6.09
C PRO A 60 2.86 -11.55 6.01
N ASP A 61 3.40 -11.03 7.11
CA ASP A 61 4.05 -9.71 7.11
C ASP A 61 5.36 -9.70 6.32
N VAL A 62 6.09 -10.82 6.32
CA VAL A 62 7.29 -10.99 5.49
C VAL A 62 6.93 -10.87 4.02
N LEU A 63 5.86 -11.52 3.58
CA LEU A 63 5.37 -11.43 2.21
C LEU A 63 4.76 -10.06 1.90
N CYS A 64 4.03 -9.45 2.84
CA CYS A 64 3.50 -8.10 2.67
C CYS A 64 4.63 -7.08 2.45
N ASN A 65 5.70 -7.14 3.24
CA ASN A 65 6.87 -6.29 3.04
C ASN A 65 7.48 -6.53 1.65
N LYS A 66 7.73 -7.78 1.29
CA LYS A 66 8.38 -8.15 0.02
C LYS A 66 7.54 -7.79 -1.20
N GLU A 67 6.25 -8.10 -1.20
CA GLU A 67 5.39 -8.05 -2.39
C GLU A 67 4.57 -6.76 -2.48
N VAL A 68 4.24 -6.14 -1.35
CA VAL A 68 3.40 -4.91 -1.32
C VAL A 68 4.21 -3.69 -0.96
N LYS A 69 4.83 -3.65 0.22
CA LYS A 69 5.46 -2.40 0.73
C LYS A 69 6.71 -2.00 -0.06
N PHE A 70 7.58 -2.96 -0.35
CA PHE A 70 8.85 -2.70 -1.03
C PHE A 70 8.87 -3.12 -2.50
N ASN A 71 7.71 -3.50 -3.05
CA ASN A 71 7.55 -3.79 -4.47
C ASN A 71 6.41 -2.94 -5.06
N ALA A 72 5.14 -3.33 -4.87
CA ALA A 72 4.01 -2.59 -5.47
C ALA A 72 3.98 -1.10 -5.09
N PHE A 73 4.14 -0.78 -3.80
CA PHE A 73 4.15 0.61 -3.33
C PHE A 73 5.41 1.37 -3.76
N LEU A 74 6.58 0.72 -3.74
CA LEU A 74 7.84 1.34 -4.20
C LEU A 74 7.76 1.72 -5.68
N ASN A 75 7.29 0.81 -6.54
CA ASN A 75 7.12 1.08 -7.97
C ASN A 75 6.13 2.23 -8.19
N TYR A 76 4.98 2.20 -7.50
CA TYR A 76 4.02 3.30 -7.53
C TYR A 76 4.63 4.65 -7.13
N ALA A 77 5.43 4.69 -6.06
CA ALA A 77 6.06 5.91 -5.58
C ALA A 77 7.11 6.45 -6.57
N ILE A 78 7.88 5.55 -7.20
CA ILE A 78 8.85 5.91 -8.25
C ILE A 78 8.12 6.50 -9.47
N ASP A 79 7.06 5.85 -9.95
CA ASP A 79 6.26 6.32 -11.09
C ASP A 79 5.58 7.66 -10.81
N LEU A 80 5.08 7.85 -9.58
CA LEU A 80 4.52 9.11 -9.13
C LEU A 80 5.57 10.23 -9.13
N ARG A 81 6.82 9.94 -8.76
CA ARG A 81 7.93 10.90 -8.85
C ARG A 81 8.26 11.24 -10.30
N TRP A 82 8.33 10.25 -11.17
CA TRP A 82 8.60 10.46 -12.60
C TRP A 82 7.51 11.29 -13.30
N SER A 83 6.24 10.99 -13.02
CA SER A 83 5.10 11.75 -13.58
C SER A 83 5.01 13.20 -13.07
N GLN A 84 5.49 13.49 -11.86
CA GLN A 84 5.59 14.87 -11.37
C GLN A 84 6.80 15.61 -11.95
N ASN A 85 7.88 14.90 -12.26
CA ASN A 85 9.07 15.47 -12.87
C ASN A 85 8.94 15.65 -14.39
N SER A 86 8.10 14.88 -15.09
CA SER A 86 7.90 15.03 -16.54
C SER A 86 7.20 16.34 -16.95
N ASN A 87 6.56 17.04 -16.01
CA ASN A 87 6.04 18.41 -16.19
C ASN A 87 7.04 19.51 -15.79
N ARG A 88 8.22 19.14 -15.30
CA ARG A 88 9.32 20.07 -15.09
C ARG A 88 10.35 19.71 -16.15
N SER A 89 10.42 20.49 -17.23
CA SER A 89 11.59 20.51 -18.10
C SER A 89 12.80 20.86 -17.23
N LEU A 90 13.43 19.85 -16.66
CA LEU A 90 14.78 19.97 -16.16
C LEU A 90 15.62 20.00 -17.43
N CYS A 91 15.76 21.21 -17.96
CA CYS A 91 16.86 21.54 -18.84
C CYS A 91 18.13 20.94 -18.24
N GLU A 92 18.85 20.30 -19.13
CA GLU A 92 20.22 19.85 -18.99
C GLU A 92 21.05 20.84 -18.17
N ASP A 93 21.80 20.31 -17.21
CA ASP A 93 23.21 20.62 -16.94
C ASP A 93 23.81 19.47 -16.11
#